data_AF-A0A3N5XKF4-F1
#
_entry.id   AF-A0A3N5XKF4-F1
#
_cell.length_a   1.000
_cell.length_b   1.000
_cell.length_c   1.000
_cell.angle_alpha   90.00
_cell.angle_beta   90.00
_cell.angle_gamma   90.00
#
_symmetry.space_group_name_H-M   'P 1'
#
loop_
_entity.id
_entity.type
_entity.pdbx_description
1 polymer ?
#
loop_
_entity_poly.entity_id
_entity_poly.type
_entity_poly.pdbx_seq_one_letter_code
_entity_poly.pdbx_strand_id
1 'polypeptide(L)'
;MNCDESRELILDVVYGEEVPSRSCFDFFKHLDSCPDCTSEYREFLGTREMLQSWQLEEPSAAEAGVSSAARPWMQIRRFRWISGSWWGMLQKVAAGVLILIGIVSIFQHFGYLGGRKLMVSEKQLTEMVQDMIVVNQAEERHMIGQTLILFREDVELQRNQDLQDVYNNLVSLEQRYTDNLEENNRYLKALLTK
;
A
#
# COMPACT_ATOMS: atom_id res chain seq x y z
N MET A 1 4.84 -23.92 -3.72
CA MET A 1 5.22 -23.12 -2.56
C MET A 1 4.56 -23.72 -1.32
N ASN A 2 5.27 -23.78 -0.20
CA ASN A 2 4.72 -24.24 1.07
C ASN A 2 4.29 -23.05 1.96
N CYS A 3 3.64 -23.33 3.09
CA CYS A 3 3.13 -22.27 3.98
C CYS A 3 4.25 -21.43 4.60
N ASP A 4 5.41 -22.03 4.89
CA ASP A 4 6.55 -21.32 5.48
C ASP A 4 7.12 -20.29 4.51
N GLU A 5 7.36 -20.68 3.25
CA GLU A 5 7.77 -19.80 2.16
C GLU A 5 6.72 -18.69 1.90
N SER A 6 5.43 -19.03 2.01
CA SER A 6 4.34 -18.05 1.86
C SER A 6 4.33 -17.01 2.96
N ARG A 7 4.64 -17.40 4.20
CA ARG A 7 4.68 -16.51 5.35
C ARG A 7 5.85 -15.53 5.27
N GLU A 8 7.00 -16.00 4.80
CA GLU A 8 8.16 -15.12 4.58
C GLU A 8 7.86 -14.07 3.50
N LEU A 9 7.22 -14.49 2.39
CA LEU A 9 6.87 -13.59 1.28
C LEU A 9 5.69 -12.65 1.59
N ILE A 10 4.89 -12.92 2.63
CA ILE A 10 3.67 -12.16 2.94
C ILE A 10 4.00 -10.69 3.21
N LEU A 11 5.07 -10.41 3.94
CA LEU A 11 5.47 -9.06 4.31
C LEU A 11 6.01 -8.31 3.11
N ASP A 12 6.89 -8.94 2.33
CA ASP A 12 7.48 -8.36 1.13
C ASP A 12 6.39 -7.94 0.14
N VAL A 13 5.38 -8.79 -0.06
CA VAL A 13 4.22 -8.48 -0.92
C VAL A 13 3.35 -7.37 -0.33
N VAL A 14 3.04 -7.42 0.98
CA VAL A 14 2.19 -6.42 1.64
C VAL A 14 2.82 -5.03 1.67
N TYR A 15 4.15 -4.92 1.79
CA TYR A 15 4.85 -3.63 1.81
C TYR A 15 5.37 -3.20 0.43
N GLY A 16 5.16 -3.99 -0.61
CA GLY A 16 5.54 -3.65 -1.99
C GLY A 16 7.04 -3.73 -2.23
N GLU A 17 7.74 -4.60 -1.50
CA GLU A 17 9.15 -4.90 -1.76
C GLU A 17 9.32 -5.61 -3.12
N GLU A 18 10.51 -5.53 -3.71
CA GLU A 18 10.79 -6.11 -5.03
C GLU A 18 10.78 -7.65 -4.96
N VAL A 19 9.60 -8.25 -5.16
CA VAL A 19 9.44 -9.71 -5.24
C VAL A 19 9.51 -10.18 -6.71
N PRO A 20 10.30 -11.21 -7.05
CA PRO A 20 10.33 -11.77 -8.39
C PRO A 20 8.94 -12.21 -8.87
N SER A 21 8.58 -11.89 -10.12
CA SER A 21 7.23 -12.12 -10.66
C SER A 21 6.75 -13.58 -10.55
N ARG A 22 7.67 -14.54 -10.65
CA ARG A 22 7.37 -15.97 -10.49
C ARG A 22 6.99 -16.34 -9.05
N SER A 23 7.74 -15.84 -8.08
CA SER A 23 7.46 -16.06 -6.65
C SER A 23 6.16 -15.39 -6.23
N CYS A 24 5.87 -14.20 -6.79
CA CYS A 24 4.62 -13.49 -6.59
C CYS A 24 3.41 -14.29 -7.14
N PHE A 25 3.54 -14.86 -8.34
CA PHE A 25 2.51 -15.74 -8.91
C PHE A 25 2.29 -17.01 -8.07
N ASP A 26 3.38 -17.68 -7.68
CA ASP A 26 3.31 -18.89 -6.86
C ASP A 26 2.71 -18.61 -5.46
N PHE A 27 2.94 -17.41 -4.92
CA PHE A 27 2.33 -16.92 -3.69
C PHE A 27 0.81 -16.74 -3.80
N PHE A 28 0.31 -15.99 -4.80
CA PHE A 28 -1.13 -15.83 -4.98
C PHE A 28 -1.84 -17.15 -5.30
N LYS A 29 -1.20 -18.01 -6.08
CA LYS A 29 -1.70 -19.37 -6.32
C LYS A 29 -1.77 -20.21 -5.04
N HIS A 30 -0.82 -20.04 -4.11
CA HIS A 30 -0.86 -20.70 -2.81
C HIS A 30 -2.03 -20.21 -1.96
N LEU A 31 -2.25 -18.89 -1.90
CA LEU A 31 -3.39 -18.28 -1.19
C LEU A 31 -4.73 -18.86 -1.66
N ASP A 32 -4.96 -19.00 -2.96
CA ASP A 32 -6.18 -19.60 -3.51
C ASP A 32 -6.44 -21.03 -3.00
N SER A 33 -5.39 -21.75 -2.61
CA SER A 33 -5.47 -23.15 -2.17
C SER A 33 -5.34 -23.35 -0.66
N CYS A 34 -4.93 -22.33 0.10
CA CYS A 34 -4.63 -22.43 1.53
C CYS A 34 -5.40 -21.36 2.34
N PRO A 35 -6.44 -21.74 3.09
CA PRO A 35 -7.27 -20.78 3.83
C PRO A 35 -6.49 -20.10 4.98
N ASP A 36 -5.58 -20.81 5.64
CA ASP A 36 -4.80 -20.29 6.76
C ASP A 36 -3.90 -19.13 6.32
N CYS A 37 -3.13 -19.32 5.25
CA CYS A 37 -2.29 -18.26 4.67
C CYS A 37 -3.13 -17.10 4.12
N THR A 38 -4.33 -17.37 3.61
CA THR A 38 -5.27 -16.33 3.18
C THR A 38 -5.77 -15.49 4.35
N SER A 39 -6.10 -16.11 5.48
CA SER A 39 -6.48 -15.36 6.68
C SER A 39 -5.34 -14.48 7.19
N GLU A 40 -4.12 -15.01 7.29
CA GLU A 40 -2.96 -14.24 7.74
C GLU A 40 -2.68 -13.05 6.80
N TYR A 41 -2.72 -13.26 5.48
CA TYR A 41 -2.55 -12.18 4.51
C TYR A 41 -3.58 -11.06 4.69
N ARG A 42 -4.85 -11.40 4.95
CA ARG A 42 -5.91 -10.42 5.21
C ARG A 42 -5.71 -9.67 6.52
N GLU A 43 -5.23 -10.33 7.57
CA GLU A 43 -4.90 -9.68 8.84
C GLU A 43 -3.79 -8.63 8.66
N PHE A 44 -2.77 -8.93 7.86
CA PHE A 44 -1.71 -7.96 7.54
C PHE A 44 -2.24 -6.77 6.73
N LEU A 45 -3.11 -7.00 5.74
CA LEU A 45 -3.75 -5.92 5.00
C LEU A 45 -4.61 -5.01 5.90
N GLY A 46 -5.42 -5.60 6.78
CA GLY A 46 -6.24 -4.84 7.73
C GLY A 46 -5.38 -4.05 8.73
N THR A 47 -4.26 -4.63 9.19
CA THR A 47 -3.30 -3.92 10.04
C THR A 47 -2.66 -2.74 9.31
N ARG A 48 -2.27 -2.92 8.04
CA ARG A 48 -1.72 -1.85 7.20
C ARG A 48 -2.72 -0.71 7.01
N GLU A 49 -3.98 -1.02 6.70
CA GLU A 49 -5.04 -0.02 6.55
C GLU A 49 -5.26 0.76 7.85
N MET A 50 -5.31 0.06 8.99
CA MET A 50 -5.41 0.70 10.31
C MET A 50 -4.23 1.64 10.57
N LEU A 51 -3.00 1.23 10.24
CA LEU A 51 -1.80 2.07 10.39
C LEU A 51 -1.77 3.24 9.41
N GLN A 52 -2.29 3.08 8.19
CA GLN A 52 -2.41 4.18 7.23
C GLN A 52 -3.40 5.25 7.69
N SER A 53 -4.42 4.88 8.47
CA SER A 53 -5.34 5.86 9.07
C SER A 53 -4.69 6.74 10.13
N TRP A 54 -3.52 6.35 10.65
CA TRP A 54 -2.74 7.12 11.62
C TRP A 54 -1.82 8.14 10.93
N GLN A 55 -2.27 8.78 9.85
CA GLN A 55 -1.49 9.76 9.10
C GLN A 55 -0.89 10.81 10.05
N LEU A 56 0.39 10.65 10.36
CA LEU A 56 1.23 11.73 10.85
C LEU A 56 1.28 12.74 9.70
N GLU A 57 0.81 13.97 9.94
CA GLU A 57 1.03 15.10 9.05
C GLU A 57 2.51 15.10 8.63
N GLU A 58 2.79 14.70 7.38
CA GLU A 58 4.12 14.82 6.81
C GLU A 58 4.47 16.32 6.79
N PRO A 59 5.62 16.73 7.35
CA PRO A 59 6.07 18.11 7.21
C PRO A 59 6.19 18.41 5.72
N SER A 60 5.38 19.38 5.26
CA SER A 60 5.23 19.76 3.86
C SER A 60 6.57 19.83 3.14
N ALA A 61 6.63 19.22 1.95
CA ALA A 61 7.78 19.10 1.05
C ALA A 61 8.28 20.44 0.46
N ALA A 62 8.33 21.51 1.25
CA ALA A 62 8.90 22.80 0.87
C ALA A 62 10.45 22.84 1.02
N GLU A 63 11.08 21.83 1.64
CA GLU A 63 12.52 21.87 1.96
C GLU A 63 13.40 20.85 1.22
N ALA A 64 12.86 19.94 0.41
CA ALA A 64 13.67 18.92 -0.29
C ALA A 64 13.88 19.25 -1.78
N GLY A 65 14.24 20.49 -2.08
CA GLY A 65 14.76 20.87 -3.40
C GLY A 65 16.24 20.50 -3.52
N VAL A 66 16.57 19.25 -3.87
CA VAL A 66 17.86 18.92 -4.50
C VAL A 66 17.68 17.81 -5.54
N SER A 67 17.86 18.21 -6.80
CA SER A 67 18.00 17.36 -7.98
C SER A 67 19.31 16.56 -7.94
N SER A 68 19.27 15.25 -8.24
CA SER A 68 20.36 14.47 -8.88
C SER A 68 19.91 13.00 -8.95
N ALA A 69 19.46 12.49 -10.10
CA ALA A 69 20.29 11.78 -11.07
C ALA A 69 21.11 10.60 -10.49
N ALA A 70 20.82 9.41 -11.04
CA ALA A 70 21.64 8.19 -11.10
C ALA A 70 21.88 7.38 -9.81
N ARG A 71 21.24 6.20 -9.75
CA ARG A 71 21.80 4.98 -9.11
C ARG A 71 23.15 4.70 -9.78
N PRO A 72 24.23 4.38 -9.03
CA PRO A 72 24.45 2.98 -8.63
C PRO A 72 25.26 2.82 -7.32
N TRP A 73 24.76 2.07 -6.34
CA TRP A 73 25.62 1.64 -5.23
C TRP A 73 25.25 0.24 -4.72
N MET A 74 25.77 -0.78 -5.42
CA MET A 74 26.20 -1.99 -4.72
C MET A 74 27.50 -1.65 -3.99
N GLN A 75 27.66 -2.23 -2.80
CA GLN A 75 28.77 -2.13 -1.85
C GLN A 75 28.61 -1.02 -0.79
N ILE A 76 28.29 -1.43 0.44
CA ILE A 76 29.30 -1.53 1.51
C ILE A 76 28.71 -2.26 2.73
N ARG A 77 29.34 -3.38 3.08
CA ARG A 77 29.29 -4.05 4.38
C ARG A 77 29.73 -3.09 5.49
N ARG A 78 29.11 -3.25 6.66
CA ARG A 78 29.48 -2.74 8.02
C ARG A 78 28.83 -1.41 8.41
N PHE A 79 27.76 -1.50 9.20
CA PHE A 79 27.55 -0.53 10.27
C PHE A 79 27.16 -1.25 11.56
N ARG A 80 28.18 -1.59 12.35
CA ARG A 80 28.07 -2.02 13.75
C ARG A 80 28.31 -0.78 14.60
N TRP A 81 27.27 -0.36 15.33
CA TRP A 81 27.26 0.48 16.54
C TRP A 81 27.65 1.96 16.29
N ILE A 82 27.00 2.99 16.86
CA ILE A 82 26.89 3.29 18.29
C ILE A 82 25.73 4.30 18.56
N SER A 83 24.92 4.01 19.60
CA SER A 83 24.18 4.93 20.51
C SER A 83 23.05 5.82 19.93
N GLY A 84 21.91 5.98 20.59
CA GLY A 84 21.83 6.32 22.01
C GLY A 84 20.69 5.67 22.76
N SER A 85 21.05 5.09 23.91
CA SER A 85 20.40 5.04 25.23
C SER A 85 18.89 4.75 25.38
N TRP A 86 18.03 5.15 24.44
CA TRP A 86 16.59 5.12 24.57
C TRP A 86 15.98 3.73 24.34
N TRP A 87 16.63 2.89 23.53
CA TRP A 87 16.15 1.53 23.22
C TRP A 87 16.13 0.59 24.43
N GLY A 88 17.07 0.78 25.36
CA GLY A 88 17.11 0.00 26.61
C GLY A 88 16.03 0.40 27.60
N MET A 89 15.51 1.64 27.52
CA MET A 89 14.40 2.10 28.37
C MET A 89 13.07 1.55 27.85
N LEU A 90 12.88 1.52 26.52
CA LEU A 90 11.71 0.93 25.87
C LEU A 90 11.56 -0.58 26.16
N GLN A 91 12.65 -1.35 26.13
CA GLN A 91 12.59 -2.79 26.45
C GLN A 91 12.14 -3.06 27.89
N LYS A 92 12.60 -2.25 28.86
CA LYS A 92 12.23 -2.43 30.27
C LYS A 92 10.76 -2.09 30.53
N VAL A 93 10.21 -1.08 29.84
CA VAL A 93 8.79 -0.73 29.92
C VAL A 93 7.92 -1.80 29.25
N ALA A 94 8.30 -2.26 28.05
CA ALA A 94 7.56 -3.30 27.34
C ALA A 94 7.51 -4.63 28.12
N ALA A 95 8.64 -5.04 28.72
CA ALA A 95 8.68 -6.23 29.56
C ALA A 95 7.77 -6.09 30.80
N GLY A 96 7.74 -4.92 31.43
CA GLY A 96 6.85 -4.66 32.58
C GLY A 96 5.37 -4.72 32.22
N VAL A 97 4.99 -4.18 31.05
CA VAL A 97 3.59 -4.19 30.57
C VAL A 97 3.16 -5.62 30.21
N LEU A 98 4.01 -6.41 29.54
CA LEU A 98 3.69 -7.80 29.19
C LEU A 98 3.55 -8.70 30.43
N ILE A 99 4.35 -8.46 31.48
CA ILE A 99 4.21 -9.18 32.75
C ILE A 99 2.87 -8.83 33.42
N LEU A 100 2.48 -7.55 33.43
CA LEU A 100 1.18 -7.12 33.99
C LEU A 100 -0.01 -7.70 33.21
N ILE A 101 0.03 -7.67 31.88
CA ILE A 101 -1.01 -8.27 31.03
C ILE A 101 -1.07 -9.78 31.22
N GLY A 102 0.08 -10.45 31.32
CA GLY A 102 0.16 -11.88 31.60
C GLY A 102 -0.44 -12.24 32.96
N ILE A 103 -0.13 -11.46 34.01
CA ILE A 103 -0.72 -11.65 35.34
C ILE A 103 -2.24 -11.44 35.29
N VAL A 104 -2.74 -10.37 34.65
CA VAL A 104 -4.20 -10.13 34.53
C VAL A 104 -4.90 -11.25 33.76
N SER A 105 -4.30 -11.73 32.67
CA SER A 105 -4.81 -12.85 31.87
C SER A 105 -4.89 -14.15 32.69
N ILE A 106 -3.85 -14.45 33.48
CA ILE A 106 -3.85 -15.60 34.39
C ILE A 106 -4.92 -15.44 35.48
N PHE A 107 -5.06 -14.26 36.08
CA PHE A 107 -6.09 -13.99 37.10
C PHE A 107 -7.52 -14.09 36.54
N GLN A 108 -7.75 -13.72 35.28
CA GLN A 108 -9.02 -13.95 34.59
C GLN A 108 -9.25 -15.43 34.31
N HIS A 109 -8.23 -16.17 33.87
CA HIS A 109 -8.33 -17.59 33.58
C HIS A 109 -8.57 -18.44 34.85
N PHE A 110 -7.99 -18.06 36.00
CA PHE A 110 -8.20 -18.75 37.28
C PHE A 110 -9.46 -18.28 38.04
N GLY A 111 -10.26 -17.37 37.47
CA GLY A 111 -11.60 -17.06 37.96
C GLY A 111 -11.65 -16.31 39.30
N TYR A 112 -10.55 -15.67 39.72
CA TYR A 112 -10.46 -15.01 41.02
C TYR A 112 -11.18 -13.66 41.08
N LEU A 113 -11.35 -13.01 39.93
CA LEU A 113 -12.27 -11.87 39.78
C LEU A 113 -13.58 -12.42 39.26
N GLY A 114 -14.59 -12.50 40.12
CA GLY A 114 -15.93 -13.04 39.88
C GLY A 114 -16.66 -12.41 38.70
N GLY A 115 -16.24 -12.78 37.49
CA GLY A 115 -16.89 -12.43 36.24
C GLY A 115 -18.14 -13.26 36.11
N ARG A 116 -19.29 -12.61 36.23
CA ARG A 116 -20.55 -13.10 35.67
C ARG A 116 -20.25 -13.61 34.27
N LYS A 117 -20.35 -14.92 34.07
CA LYS A 117 -20.46 -15.50 32.74
C LYS A 117 -21.75 -14.95 32.14
N LEU A 118 -21.67 -13.83 31.43
CA LEU A 118 -22.64 -13.47 30.41
C LEU A 118 -22.55 -14.59 29.36
N MET A 119 -23.26 -15.68 29.62
CA MET A 119 -23.57 -16.67 28.60
C MET A 119 -24.55 -16.00 27.65
N VAL A 120 -24.02 -15.19 26.73
CA VAL A 120 -24.72 -14.88 25.49
C VAL A 120 -24.92 -16.24 24.82
N SER A 121 -26.18 -16.66 24.74
CA SER A 121 -26.55 -17.94 24.16
C SER A 121 -25.97 -18.00 22.74
N GLU A 122 -25.29 -19.10 22.39
CA GLU A 122 -24.72 -19.32 21.06
C GLU A 122 -25.75 -19.04 19.94
N LYS A 123 -27.03 -19.26 20.22
CA LYS A 123 -28.14 -18.95 19.32
C LYS A 123 -28.31 -17.45 19.02
N GLN A 124 -28.15 -16.58 20.03
CA GLN A 124 -28.21 -15.12 19.84
C GLN A 124 -26.98 -14.58 19.12
N LEU A 125 -25.81 -15.20 19.33
CA LEU A 125 -24.59 -14.83 18.62
C LEU A 125 -24.68 -15.22 17.14
N THR A 126 -25.20 -16.41 16.82
CA THR A 126 -25.40 -16.83 15.42
C THR A 126 -26.45 -16.01 14.70
N GLU A 127 -27.55 -15.65 15.36
CA GLU A 127 -28.61 -14.83 14.77
C GLU A 127 -28.14 -13.39 14.53
N MET A 128 -27.40 -12.81 15.48
CA MET A 128 -26.79 -11.48 15.33
C MET A 128 -25.68 -11.45 14.27
N VAL A 129 -24.85 -12.48 14.18
CA VAL A 129 -23.82 -12.58 13.13
C VAL A 129 -24.47 -12.75 11.76
N GLN A 130 -25.55 -13.52 11.65
CA GLN A 130 -26.23 -13.74 10.38
C GLN A 130 -26.97 -12.48 9.90
N ASP A 131 -27.60 -11.72 10.80
CA ASP A 131 -28.17 -10.40 10.48
C ASP A 131 -27.09 -9.35 10.18
N MET A 132 -25.97 -9.35 10.91
CA MET A 132 -24.85 -8.42 10.66
C MET A 132 -24.15 -8.70 9.33
N ILE A 133 -24.04 -9.97 8.90
CA ILE A 133 -23.47 -10.35 7.59
C ILE A 133 -24.36 -9.85 6.44
N VAL A 134 -25.68 -9.92 6.58
CA VAL A 134 -26.62 -9.47 5.54
C VAL A 134 -26.68 -7.94 5.46
N VAL A 135 -26.62 -7.24 6.59
CA VAL A 135 -26.58 -5.77 6.62
C VAL A 135 -25.25 -5.23 6.07
N ASN A 136 -24.10 -5.83 6.44
CA ASN A 136 -22.79 -5.39 5.93
C ASN A 136 -22.67 -5.58 4.40
N GLN A 137 -23.26 -6.63 3.83
CA GLN A 137 -23.20 -6.86 2.38
C GLN A 137 -23.97 -5.80 1.55
N ALA A 138 -25.03 -5.21 2.11
CA ALA A 138 -25.77 -4.16 1.41
C ALA A 138 -25.02 -2.82 1.46
N GLU A 139 -24.39 -2.52 2.59
CA GLU A 139 -23.58 -1.32 2.79
C GLU A 139 -22.27 -1.37 1.97
N GLU A 140 -21.58 -2.52 1.96
CA GLU A 140 -20.41 -2.75 1.10
C GLU A 140 -20.74 -2.60 -0.40
N ARG A 141 -21.88 -3.12 -0.86
CA ARG A 141 -22.31 -2.96 -2.26
C ARG A 141 -22.58 -1.50 -2.63
N HIS A 142 -23.13 -0.72 -1.70
CA HIS A 142 -23.38 0.70 -1.94
C HIS A 142 -22.06 1.49 -2.03
N MET A 143 -21.12 1.21 -1.12
CA MET A 143 -19.79 1.84 -1.16
C MET A 143 -19.00 1.45 -2.41
N ILE A 144 -18.99 0.16 -2.80
CA ILE A 144 -18.36 -0.29 -4.05
C ILE A 144 -18.99 0.42 -5.25
N GLY A 145 -20.31 0.57 -5.28
CA GLY A 145 -21.02 1.30 -6.35
C GLY A 145 -20.58 2.76 -6.46
N GLN A 146 -20.47 3.47 -5.32
CA GLN A 146 -20.01 4.86 -5.30
C GLN A 146 -18.55 4.99 -5.71
N THR A 147 -17.67 4.12 -5.22
CA THR A 147 -16.25 4.11 -5.59
C THR A 147 -16.05 3.82 -7.08
N LEU A 148 -16.84 2.94 -7.68
CA LEU A 148 -16.78 2.66 -9.12
C LEU A 148 -17.24 3.84 -9.97
N ILE A 149 -18.21 4.63 -9.51
CA ILE A 149 -18.66 5.84 -10.20
C ILE A 149 -17.54 6.90 -10.15
N LEU A 150 -16.94 7.13 -8.99
CA LEU A 150 -15.81 8.06 -8.85
C LEU A 150 -14.63 7.64 -9.72
N PHE A 151 -14.26 6.35 -9.67
CA PHE A 151 -13.19 5.81 -10.49
C PHE A 151 -13.47 5.98 -11.99
N ARG A 152 -14.72 5.80 -12.43
CA ARG A 152 -15.11 6.03 -13.82
C ARG A 152 -14.92 7.51 -14.21
N GLU A 153 -15.33 8.43 -13.35
CA GLU A 153 -15.20 9.87 -13.60
C GLU A 153 -13.72 10.28 -13.72
N ASP A 154 -12.87 9.75 -12.85
CA ASP A 154 -11.42 9.98 -12.89
C ASP A 154 -10.79 9.46 -14.19
N VAL A 155 -11.17 8.25 -14.64
CA VAL A 155 -10.68 7.67 -15.90
C VAL A 155 -11.15 8.49 -17.11
N GLU A 156 -12.40 8.97 -17.11
CA GLU A 156 -12.91 9.82 -18.19
C GLU A 156 -12.18 11.18 -18.23
N LEU A 157 -11.87 11.77 -17.07
CA LEU A 157 -11.12 13.01 -16.96
C LEU A 157 -9.67 12.85 -17.43
N GLN A 158 -8.99 11.78 -16.98
CA GLN A 158 -7.63 11.48 -17.40
C GLN A 158 -7.55 11.23 -18.92
N ARG A 159 -8.49 10.47 -19.47
CA ARG A 159 -8.57 10.23 -20.92
C ARG A 159 -8.72 11.54 -21.70
N ASN A 160 -9.54 12.47 -21.22
CA ASN A 160 -9.73 13.76 -21.88
C ASN A 160 -8.46 14.61 -21.83
N GLN A 161 -7.72 14.58 -20.72
CA GLN A 161 -6.42 15.25 -20.59
C GLN A 161 -5.39 14.64 -21.55
N ASP A 162 -5.29 13.32 -21.60
CA ASP A 162 -4.37 12.62 -22.52
C ASP A 162 -4.67 12.97 -23.98
N LEU A 163 -5.95 13.04 -24.37
CA LEU A 163 -6.34 13.45 -25.71
C LEU A 163 -5.95 14.91 -26.01
N GLN A 164 -6.12 15.80 -25.04
CA GLN A 164 -5.71 17.19 -25.15
C GLN A 164 -4.19 17.31 -25.36
N ASP A 165 -3.40 16.53 -24.60
CA ASP A 165 -1.95 16.53 -24.69
C ASP A 165 -1.45 15.96 -26.01
N VAL A 166 -2.06 14.86 -26.49
CA VAL A 166 -1.78 14.32 -27.82
C VAL A 166 -2.07 15.35 -28.90
N TYR A 167 -3.22 16.04 -28.81
CA TYR A 167 -3.57 17.11 -29.76
C TYR A 167 -2.54 18.25 -29.76
N ASN A 168 -2.19 18.77 -28.57
CA ASN A 168 -1.19 19.83 -28.42
C ASN A 168 0.17 19.43 -29.00
N ASN A 169 0.59 18.19 -28.78
CA ASN A 169 1.84 17.65 -29.32
C ASN A 169 1.81 17.54 -30.84
N LEU A 170 0.70 17.11 -31.43
CA LEU A 170 0.54 17.03 -32.89
C LEU A 170 0.60 18.43 -33.53
N VAL A 171 -0.09 19.41 -32.94
CA VAL A 171 -0.05 20.80 -33.41
C VAL A 171 1.37 21.38 -33.33
N SER A 172 2.06 21.15 -32.20
CA SER A 172 3.46 21.58 -32.02
C SER A 172 4.40 20.93 -33.05
N LEU A 173 4.18 19.65 -33.37
CA LEU A 173 4.98 18.92 -34.35
C LEU A 173 4.74 19.45 -35.78
N GLU A 174 3.48 19.71 -36.13
CA GLU A 174 3.12 20.32 -37.41
C GLU A 174 3.80 21.69 -37.59
N GLN A 175 3.73 22.54 -36.56
CA GLN A 175 4.36 23.85 -36.60
C GLN A 175 5.89 23.77 -36.71
N ARG A 176 6.54 22.85 -35.98
CA ARG A 176 7.99 22.61 -36.14
C ARG A 176 8.33 22.10 -37.53
N TYR A 177 7.46 21.30 -38.14
CA TYR A 177 7.68 20.81 -39.50
C TYR A 177 7.60 21.95 -40.51
N THR A 178 6.61 22.83 -40.41
CA THR A 178 6.49 24.00 -41.29
C THR A 178 7.66 24.95 -41.13
N ASP A 179 8.09 25.22 -39.90
CA ASP A 179 9.24 26.09 -39.61
C ASP A 179 10.53 25.53 -40.23
N ASN A 180 10.78 24.23 -40.05
CA ASN A 180 11.94 23.56 -40.65
C ASN A 180 11.91 23.60 -42.18
N LEU A 181 10.73 23.49 -42.79
CA LEU A 181 10.56 23.51 -44.25
C LEU A 181 10.81 24.93 -44.81
N GLU A 182 10.35 25.96 -44.10
CA GLU A 182 10.69 27.34 -44.41
C GLU A 182 12.18 27.61 -44.28
N GLU A 183 12.80 27.15 -43.20
CA GLU A 183 14.23 27.36 -42.95
C GLU A 183 15.08 26.68 -44.03
N ASN A 184 14.76 25.43 -44.39
CA ASN A 184 15.39 24.72 -45.51
C ASN A 184 15.25 25.49 -46.83
N ASN A 185 14.06 26.00 -47.13
CA ASN A 185 13.85 26.81 -48.34
C ASN A 185 14.68 28.09 -48.33
N ARG A 186 14.85 28.74 -47.17
CA ARG A 186 15.73 29.91 -47.04
C ARG A 186 17.19 29.54 -47.29
N TYR A 187 17.68 28.43 -46.74
CA TYR A 187 19.04 27.95 -46.99
C TYR A 187 19.27 27.63 -48.47
N LEU A 188 18.34 26.94 -49.13
CA LEU A 188 18.43 26.62 -50.56
C LEU A 188 18.46 27.87 -51.43
N LYS A 189 17.62 28.87 -51.14
CA LYS A 189 17.64 30.16 -51.85
C LYS A 189 18.99 30.87 -51.69
N ALA A 190 19.54 30.91 -50.47
CA ALA A 190 20.83 31.54 -50.20
C ALA A 190 21.99 30.87 -50.97
N LEU A 191 21.94 29.55 -51.13
CA LEU A 191 22.92 28.79 -51.92
C LEU A 191 22.81 29.07 -53.42
N LEU A 192 21.62 29.28 -53.96
CA LEU A 192 21.39 29.56 -55.39
C LEU A 192 21.74 31.00 -55.79
N THR A 193 21.78 31.93 -54.84
CA THR A 193 22.14 33.34 -55.07
C THR A 193 23.64 33.65 -54.96
N LYS A 194 24.48 32.65 -54.66
CA LYS A 194 25.94 32.75 -54.68
C LYS A 194 26.50 32.16 -55.97
#